data_AF-A0A645EXR1-F1
#
_entry.id   AF-A0A645EXR1-F1
#
_cell.length_a   1.000
_cell.length_b   1.000
_cell.length_c   1.000
_cell.angle_alpha   90.00
_cell.angle_beta   90.00
_cell.angle_gamma   90.00
#
_symmetry.space_group_name_H-M   'P 1'
#
loop_
_entity.id
_entity.type
_entity.pdbx_description
1 polymer ?
#
loop_
_entity_poly.entity_id
_entity_poly.type
_entity_poly.pdbx_seq_one_letter_code
_entity_poly.pdbx_strand_id
1 'polypeptide(L)'
;MNDRSSRPAIRSRVADMGAYDVVFVGFPVWWYREPSIIDTFMEDYDFSGKTVVPFATSGGSPIGSSGKNLEALAPGAKVESGKRFAANTPGSELAAWAAQWL
;
A
#
# COMPACT_ATOMS: atom_id res chain seq x y z
N MET A 1 -14.92 -7.98 -4.18
CA MET A 1 -15.44 -6.61 -3.94
C MET A 1 -16.21 -6.22 -5.19
N ASN A 2 -17.54 -6.13 -5.10
CA ASN A 2 -18.39 -6.01 -6.30
C ASN A 2 -18.54 -4.58 -6.79
N ASP A 3 -18.42 -3.61 -5.88
CA ASP A 3 -18.41 -2.19 -6.22
C ASP A 3 -16.98 -1.65 -6.16
N ARG A 4 -16.43 -1.28 -7.32
CA ARG A 4 -15.09 -0.70 -7.47
C ARG A 4 -15.05 0.80 -7.15
N SER A 5 -16.21 1.45 -7.09
CA SER A 5 -16.34 2.87 -6.75
C SER A 5 -16.42 3.11 -5.24
N SER A 6 -16.51 2.05 -4.44
CA SER A 6 -16.55 2.17 -2.98
C SER A 6 -15.32 2.90 -2.45
N ARG A 7 -15.55 3.94 -1.64
CA ARG A 7 -14.52 4.71 -0.91
C ARG A 7 -14.90 4.80 0.57
N PRO A 8 -14.64 3.75 1.37
CA PRO A 8 -14.90 3.79 2.80
C PRO A 8 -14.17 4.96 3.46
N ALA A 9 -14.86 5.70 4.33
CA ALA A 9 -14.29 6.87 4.99
C ALA A 9 -13.19 6.48 6.00
N ILE A 10 -12.10 7.25 6.00
CA ILE A 10 -11.01 7.11 6.97
C ILE A 10 -11.23 8.14 8.08
N ARG A 11 -11.17 7.71 9.34
CA ARG A 11 -11.50 8.55 10.51
C ARG A 11 -10.55 9.73 10.70
N SER A 12 -9.27 9.54 10.40
CA SER A 12 -8.21 10.50 10.71
C SER A 12 -7.23 10.58 9.55
N ARG A 13 -6.64 11.76 9.37
CA ARG A 13 -5.65 12.01 8.32
C ARG A 13 -4.23 12.12 8.89
N VAL A 14 -3.26 11.81 8.05
CA VAL A 14 -1.85 12.16 8.27
C VAL A 14 -1.74 13.67 8.13
N ALA A 15 -1.24 14.34 9.18
CA ALA A 15 -1.26 15.81 9.25
C ALA A 15 -0.32 16.46 8.23
N ASP A 16 0.86 15.88 8.01
CA ASP A 16 1.85 16.37 7.06
C ASP A 16 2.40 15.20 6.23
N MET A 17 1.69 14.85 5.14
CA MET A 17 2.18 13.84 4.19
C MET A 17 3.43 14.33 3.45
N GLY A 18 3.63 15.66 3.37
CA GLY A 18 4.78 16.29 2.73
C GLY A 18 6.11 15.87 3.35
N ALA A 19 6.13 15.68 4.67
CA ALA A 19 7.32 15.29 5.45
C ALA A 19 7.91 13.91 5.13
N TYR A 20 7.26 13.09 4.28
CA TYR A 20 7.71 11.74 3.96
C TYR A 20 8.14 11.59 2.51
N ASP A 21 9.36 11.09 2.29
CA ASP A 21 9.83 10.69 0.95
C ASP A 21 9.36 9.27 0.58
N VAL A 22 9.18 8.41 1.59
CA VAL A 22 8.79 7.00 1.44
C VAL A 22 7.60 6.68 2.33
N VAL A 23 6.59 6.03 1.75
CA VAL A 23 5.37 5.61 2.44
C VAL A 23 5.13 4.12 2.23
N PHE A 24 5.27 3.33 3.30
CA PHE A 24 4.90 1.92 3.30
C PHE A 24 3.40 1.76 3.55
N VAL A 25 2.69 1.09 2.63
CA VAL A 25 1.23 0.94 2.69
C VAL A 25 0.87 -0.53 2.92
N GLY A 26 0.38 -0.85 4.12
CA GLY A 26 0.08 -2.21 4.56
C GLY A 26 -1.41 -2.55 4.49
N PHE A 27 -1.76 -3.72 3.97
CA PHE A 27 -3.16 -4.18 3.93
C PHE A 27 -3.32 -5.71 3.90
N PRO A 28 -4.47 -6.26 4.34
CA PRO A 28 -4.82 -7.65 4.03
C PRO A 28 -5.22 -7.78 2.55
N VAL A 29 -4.85 -8.87 1.90
CA VAL A 29 -5.32 -9.16 0.52
C VAL A 29 -6.79 -9.58 0.56
N TRP A 30 -7.66 -8.83 -0.11
CA TRP A 30 -9.06 -9.18 -0.30
C TRP A 30 -9.33 -9.38 -1.80
N TRP A 31 -9.65 -10.62 -2.20
CA TRP A 31 -9.95 -10.95 -3.59
C TRP A 31 -8.83 -10.54 -4.57
N TYR A 32 -7.59 -10.87 -4.22
CA TYR A 32 -6.38 -10.62 -5.05
C TYR A 32 -6.04 -9.14 -5.28
N ARG A 33 -6.51 -8.24 -4.40
CA ARG A 33 -6.17 -6.82 -4.39
C ARG A 33 -6.25 -6.22 -2.98
N GLU A 34 -5.90 -4.95 -2.87
CA GLU A 34 -6.11 -4.09 -1.72
C GLU A 34 -7.63 -3.91 -1.40
N PRO A 35 -8.00 -3.78 -0.11
CA PRO A 35 -9.33 -3.34 0.26
C PRO A 35 -9.58 -1.89 -0.18
N SER A 36 -10.81 -1.55 -0.58
CA SER A 36 -11.14 -0.21 -1.10
C SER A 36 -10.87 0.98 -0.16
N ILE A 37 -10.67 0.75 1.14
CA ILE A 37 -10.20 1.82 2.03
C ILE A 37 -8.77 2.27 1.71
N ILE A 38 -7.96 1.41 1.09
CA ILE A 38 -6.64 1.76 0.57
C ILE A 38 -6.80 2.66 -0.65
N ASP A 39 -7.80 2.42 -1.51
CA ASP A 39 -8.11 3.33 -2.62
C ASP A 39 -8.43 4.73 -2.10
N THR A 40 -9.30 4.83 -1.06
CA THR A 40 -9.58 6.10 -0.38
C THR A 40 -8.30 6.75 0.15
N PHE A 41 -7.42 5.98 0.78
CA PHE A 41 -6.16 6.51 1.30
C PHE A 41 -5.27 7.07 0.19
N MET A 42 -5.14 6.37 -0.93
CA MET A 42 -4.30 6.81 -2.06
C MET A 42 -4.83 8.08 -2.71
N GLU A 43 -6.16 8.23 -2.82
CA GLU A 43 -6.80 9.41 -3.41
C GLU A 43 -6.81 10.64 -2.48
N ASP A 44 -6.65 10.42 -1.17
CA ASP A 44 -6.73 11.49 -0.16
C ASP A 44 -5.47 12.35 -0.06
N TYR A 45 -4.35 11.94 -0.68
CA TYR A 45 -3.06 12.65 -0.60
C TYR A 45 -2.37 12.77 -1.96
N ASP A 46 -1.53 13.79 -2.10
CA ASP A 46 -0.58 13.89 -3.21
C ASP A 46 0.69 13.09 -2.89
N PHE A 47 0.94 12.07 -3.70
CA PHE A 47 2.14 11.24 -3.61
C PHE A 47 3.22 11.60 -4.65
N SER A 48 3.04 12.70 -5.39
CA SER A 48 3.99 13.15 -6.41
C SER A 48 5.41 13.26 -5.84
N GLY A 49 6.38 12.63 -6.51
CA GLY A 49 7.78 12.61 -6.08
C GLY A 49 8.11 11.67 -4.91
N LYS A 50 7.11 11.00 -4.32
CA LYS A 50 7.31 10.03 -3.21
C LYS A 50 7.49 8.61 -3.73
N THR A 51 8.09 7.75 -2.91
CA THR A 51 8.06 6.31 -3.12
C THR A 51 6.97 5.66 -2.28
N VAL A 52 6.05 4.94 -2.92
CA VAL A 52 5.02 4.14 -2.22
C VAL A 52 5.41 2.67 -2.28
N VAL A 53 5.49 2.02 -1.12
CA VAL A 53 5.90 0.62 -1.00
C VAL A 53 4.75 -0.22 -0.44
N PRO A 54 3.96 -0.89 -1.29
CA PRO A 54 2.86 -1.74 -0.82
C PRO A 54 3.39 -3.00 -0.14
N PHE A 55 2.74 -3.41 0.94
CA PHE A 55 2.95 -4.73 1.53
C PHE A 55 1.63 -5.32 2.00
N ALA A 56 1.56 -6.65 2.05
CA ALA A 56 0.33 -7.31 2.42
C ALA A 56 0.52 -8.56 3.27
N THR A 57 -0.54 -8.92 3.99
CA THR A 57 -0.72 -10.24 4.59
C THR A 57 -1.93 -10.92 3.96
N SER A 58 -1.98 -12.25 4.01
CA SER A 58 -3.11 -13.03 3.48
C SER A 58 -3.09 -14.45 4.03
N GLY A 59 -4.20 -15.18 3.83
CA GLY A 59 -4.28 -16.62 4.08
C GLY A 59 -3.54 -17.49 3.05
N GLY A 60 -2.75 -16.91 2.16
CA GLY A 60 -1.97 -17.62 1.12
C GLY A 60 -1.99 -16.95 -0.24
N SER A 61 -2.99 -16.09 -0.52
CA SER A 61 -3.06 -15.34 -1.77
C SER A 61 -1.86 -14.40 -1.96
N PRO A 62 -1.31 -14.28 -3.18
CA PRO A 62 -0.31 -13.26 -3.48
C PRO A 62 -0.91 -11.85 -3.37
N ILE A 63 -0.06 -10.82 -3.35
CA ILE A 63 -0.47 -9.40 -3.30
C ILE A 63 -1.29 -8.97 -4.53
N GLY A 64 -1.23 -9.75 -5.61
CA GLY A 64 -2.10 -9.61 -6.77
C GLY A 64 -1.90 -8.30 -7.53
N SER A 65 -2.99 -7.63 -7.89
CA SER A 65 -2.95 -6.42 -8.73
C SER A 65 -2.56 -5.15 -7.95
N SER A 66 -2.30 -5.24 -6.65
CA SER A 66 -2.32 -4.08 -5.78
C SER A 66 -1.29 -3.01 -6.14
N GLY A 67 -0.04 -3.37 -6.44
CA GLY A 67 0.97 -2.39 -6.87
C GLY A 67 0.52 -1.56 -8.08
N LYS A 68 -0.07 -2.21 -9.09
CA LYS A 68 -0.59 -1.52 -10.30
C LYS A 68 -1.80 -0.64 -10.02
N ASN A 69 -2.70 -1.09 -9.15
CA ASN A 69 -3.87 -0.30 -8.76
C ASN A 69 -3.42 0.98 -8.02
N LEU A 70 -2.50 0.84 -7.06
CA LEU A 70 -1.95 1.96 -6.30
C LEU A 70 -1.18 2.93 -7.21
N GLU A 71 -0.42 2.42 -8.17
CA GLU A 71 0.27 3.23 -9.20
C GLU A 71 -0.71 4.09 -10.00
N ALA A 72 -1.86 3.53 -10.39
CA ALA A 72 -2.89 4.28 -11.12
C ALA A 72 -3.57 5.37 -10.27
N LEU A 73 -3.61 5.21 -8.94
CA LEU A 73 -4.22 6.16 -8.01
C LEU A 73 -3.25 7.24 -7.50
N ALA A 74 -1.94 7.03 -7.65
CA ALA A 74 -0.89 7.94 -7.20
C ALA A 74 -0.04 8.44 -8.38
N PRO A 75 -0.61 9.25 -9.29
CA PRO A 75 0.14 9.78 -10.42
C PRO A 75 1.34 10.61 -9.93
N GLY A 76 2.50 10.38 -10.54
CA GLY A 76 3.74 11.06 -10.18
C GLY A 76 4.49 10.45 -8.98
N ALA A 77 3.93 9.44 -8.31
CA ALA A 77 4.64 8.64 -7.33
C ALA A 77 5.43 7.51 -8.00
N LYS A 78 6.52 7.07 -7.36
CA LYS A 78 7.16 5.80 -7.68
C LYS A 78 6.50 4.70 -6.84
N VAL A 79 5.66 3.87 -7.44
CA VAL A 79 4.98 2.78 -6.73
C VAL A 79 5.70 1.45 -6.98
N GLU A 80 6.14 0.80 -5.91
CA GLU A 80 6.78 -0.52 -5.99
C GLU A 80 5.73 -1.62 -6.21
N SER A 81 6.14 -2.74 -6.79
CA SER A 81 5.25 -3.91 -7.00
C SER A 81 4.68 -4.48 -5.69
N GLY A 82 5.41 -4.28 -4.59
CA GLY A 82 5.05 -4.68 -3.24
C GLY A 82 5.32 -6.16 -2.93
N LYS A 83 5.22 -6.54 -1.65
CA LYS A 83 5.50 -7.92 -1.19
C LYS A 83 4.43 -8.42 -0.22
N ARG A 84 4.06 -9.69 -0.37
CA ARG A 84 3.21 -10.39 0.60
C ARG A 84 4.06 -11.11 1.65
N PHE A 85 3.82 -10.81 2.92
CA PHE A 85 4.48 -11.42 4.07
C PHE A 85 3.61 -12.48 4.74
N ALA A 86 4.26 -13.51 5.27
CA ALA A 86 3.60 -14.55 6.05
C ALA A 86 3.38 -14.04 7.47
N ALA A 87 2.41 -14.63 8.19
CA ALA A 87 2.18 -14.28 9.60
C ALA A 87 3.43 -14.48 10.48
N ASN A 88 4.32 -15.40 10.10
CA ASN A 88 5.55 -15.74 10.81
C ASN A 88 6.82 -15.22 10.13
N THR A 89 6.73 -14.24 9.20
CA THR A 89 7.94 -13.64 8.62
C THR A 89 8.79 -13.01 9.73
N PRO A 90 10.09 -13.38 9.85
CA PRO A 90 10.96 -12.83 10.88
C PRO A 90 11.18 -11.32 10.71
N GLY A 91 11.35 -10.60 11.83
CA GLY A 91 11.66 -9.17 11.80
C GLY A 91 12.94 -8.84 11.05
N SER A 92 13.94 -9.74 11.04
CA SER A 92 15.17 -9.57 10.25
C SER A 92 14.91 -9.59 8.74
N GLU A 93 13.98 -10.40 8.26
CA GLU A 93 13.60 -10.42 6.85
C GLU A 93 12.82 -9.14 6.49
N LEU A 94 11.92 -8.69 7.36
CA LEU A 94 11.19 -7.42 7.18
C LEU A 94 12.16 -6.24 7.13
N ALA A 95 13.13 -6.19 8.04
CA ALA A 95 14.13 -5.13 8.11
C ALA A 95 15.02 -5.13 6.86
N ALA A 96 15.53 -6.30 6.44
CA ALA A 96 16.35 -6.41 5.24
C ALA A 96 15.59 -5.99 3.98
N TRP A 97 14.29 -6.32 3.90
CA TRP A 97 13.44 -5.86 2.80
C TRP A 97 13.22 -4.35 2.85
N ALA A 98 12.86 -3.78 4.00
CA ALA A 98 12.56 -2.35 4.14
C ALA A 98 13.79 -1.46 3.93
N ALA A 99 15.00 -1.94 4.25
CA ALA A 99 16.27 -1.21 4.09
C ALA A 99 16.61 -0.83 2.63
N GLN A 100 15.85 -1.29 1.64
CA GLN A 100 15.99 -0.85 0.26
C GLN A 100 15.49 0.59 0.03
N TRP A 101 14.70 1.13 0.98
CA TRP A 101 14.07 2.45 0.88
C TRP A 101 14.28 3.32 2.14
N LEU A 102 15.13 2.90 3.07
CA LEU A 102 15.52 3.64 4.27
C LEU A 102 17.00 4.02 4.17
#